data_AF-A0A0G1YJ20-F1
#
_entry.id   AF-A0A0G1YJ20-F1
#
_cell.length_a   1.000
_cell.length_b   1.000
_cell.length_c   1.000
_cell.angle_alpha   90.00
_cell.angle_beta   90.00
_cell.angle_gamma   90.00
#
_symmetry.space_group_name_H-M   'P 1'
#
loop_
_entity.id
_entity.type
_entity.pdbx_description
1 polymer ?
#
loop_
_entity_poly.entity_id
_entity_poly.type
_entity_poly.pdbx_seq_one_letter_code
_entity_poly.pdbx_strand_id
1 'polypeptide(L)'
;MHPMEASALDSALRHSIDLSLPGKRAAESGSVAVSQTGALYPAGCLGSETHLLNISSELAALVRAVHADDVHIERILTVVSDARTPVSPLVLKILADHGTRTGTPISYTVCDLLGTVLFEVADAREALPFYKGPGMVLKAFADRAVQTRRVALDRTSAVSPELQLRTWALAGCDRNFPTRDGASGYGAALLTASGNIYYGGQYSTFEHRLGVHAEMGVLLNALMDGAKDITHLGLVSTKSPDTPCSPCGCCRQFVGELSRAFDFSPAMCLFASGNETYTSHTIEELLPIQWTNKNDHRR
;
A
#
# COMPACT_ATOMS: atom_id res chain seq x y z
N MET A 1 -21.69 -13.23 -6.98
CA MET A 1 -20.24 -13.23 -6.72
C MET A 1 -19.61 -14.41 -7.45
N HIS A 2 -18.55 -14.18 -8.22
CA HIS A 2 -17.86 -15.25 -8.95
C HIS A 2 -17.04 -16.14 -7.97
N PRO A 3 -16.86 -17.46 -8.18
CA PRO A 3 -16.14 -18.32 -7.24
C PRO A 3 -14.69 -17.88 -6.93
N MET A 4 -13.99 -17.33 -7.91
CA MET A 4 -12.63 -16.79 -7.71
C MET A 4 -12.61 -15.56 -6.80
N GLU A 5 -13.65 -14.71 -6.85
CA GLU A 5 -13.77 -13.55 -5.98
C GLU A 5 -14.03 -13.98 -4.54
N ALA A 6 -14.89 -14.98 -4.34
CA ALA A 6 -15.16 -15.54 -3.03
C ALA A 6 -13.88 -16.10 -2.38
N SER A 7 -13.07 -16.84 -3.15
CA SER A 7 -11.77 -17.35 -2.68
C SER A 7 -10.78 -16.22 -2.39
N ALA A 8 -10.76 -15.17 -3.21
CA ALA A 8 -9.89 -14.02 -3.00
C ALA A 8 -10.29 -13.22 -1.74
N LEU A 9 -11.59 -13.10 -1.46
CA LEU A 9 -12.11 -12.47 -0.24
C LEU A 9 -11.76 -13.26 1.01
N ASP A 10 -11.87 -14.59 0.99
CA ASP A 10 -11.44 -15.43 2.12
C ASP A 10 -9.94 -15.25 2.40
N SER A 11 -9.10 -15.25 1.35
CA SER A 11 -7.68 -14.97 1.48
C SER A 11 -7.41 -13.56 2.05
N ALA A 12 -8.10 -12.53 1.54
CA ALA A 12 -7.99 -11.17 2.02
C ALA A 12 -8.34 -11.04 3.51
N LEU A 13 -9.41 -11.71 3.94
CA LEU A 13 -9.86 -11.72 5.33
C LEU A 13 -8.84 -12.43 6.25
N ARG A 14 -8.27 -13.56 5.81
CA ARG A 14 -7.20 -14.25 6.55
C ARG A 14 -5.96 -13.38 6.71
N HIS A 15 -5.53 -12.69 5.66
CA HIS A 15 -4.40 -11.75 5.75
C HIS A 15 -4.68 -10.62 6.74
N SER A 16 -5.91 -10.11 6.78
CA SER A 16 -6.36 -9.14 7.77
C SER A 16 -6.12 -9.62 9.21
N ILE A 17 -6.48 -10.88 9.48
CA ILE A 17 -6.29 -11.53 10.78
C ILE A 17 -4.79 -11.70 11.08
N ASP A 18 -4.02 -12.23 10.14
CA ASP A 18 -2.58 -12.50 10.30
C ASP A 18 -1.74 -11.23 10.49
N LEU A 19 -2.23 -10.09 10.00
CA LEU A 19 -1.59 -8.79 10.08
C LEU A 19 -2.15 -7.90 11.20
N SER A 20 -3.04 -8.46 12.02
CA SER A 20 -3.57 -7.77 13.20
C SER A 20 -2.50 -7.68 14.28
N LEU A 21 -2.26 -6.47 14.78
CA LEU A 21 -1.28 -6.25 15.84
C LEU A 21 -1.74 -6.88 17.18
N PRO A 22 -0.83 -7.47 17.97
CA PRO A 22 -1.17 -8.08 19.25
C PRO A 22 -1.93 -7.12 20.18
N GLY A 23 -3.03 -7.58 20.75
CA GLY A 23 -3.85 -6.80 21.69
C GLY A 23 -4.77 -5.76 21.04
N LYS A 24 -4.81 -5.66 19.71
CA LYS A 24 -5.84 -4.91 18.98
C LYS A 24 -6.93 -5.85 18.48
N ARG A 25 -8.16 -5.33 18.33
CA ARG A 25 -9.21 -6.06 17.63
C ARG A 25 -8.67 -6.44 16.25
N ALA A 26 -8.79 -7.72 15.92
CA ALA A 26 -8.43 -8.23 14.61
C ALA A 26 -9.16 -7.40 13.54
N ALA A 27 -8.49 -7.13 12.43
CA ALA A 27 -9.05 -6.34 11.36
C ALA A 27 -10.39 -6.92 10.88
N GLU A 28 -11.43 -6.09 10.95
CA GLU A 28 -12.83 -6.47 10.81
C GLU A 28 -13.28 -6.56 9.33
N SER A 29 -12.34 -6.57 8.36
CA SER A 29 -12.68 -6.70 6.93
C SER A 29 -11.56 -7.23 6.04
N GLY A 30 -11.92 -7.80 4.90
CA GLY A 30 -11.04 -8.15 3.79
C GLY A 30 -11.65 -7.69 2.47
N SER A 31 -10.83 -7.17 1.56
CA SER A 31 -11.30 -6.57 0.31
C SER A 31 -10.58 -7.13 -0.91
N VAL A 32 -11.26 -7.09 -2.05
CA VAL A 32 -10.70 -7.44 -3.36
C VAL A 32 -11.01 -6.31 -4.33
N ALA A 33 -9.97 -5.73 -4.92
CA ALA A 33 -10.12 -4.88 -6.10
C ALA A 33 -10.14 -5.75 -7.36
N VAL A 34 -11.11 -5.50 -8.22
CA VAL A 34 -11.27 -6.16 -9.52
C VAL A 34 -11.03 -5.11 -10.60
N SER A 35 -10.06 -5.36 -11.47
CA SER A 35 -9.78 -4.45 -12.59
C SER A 35 -10.59 -4.78 -13.83
N GLN A 36 -10.62 -3.85 -14.78
CA GLN A 36 -11.25 -4.03 -16.10
C GLN A 36 -10.69 -5.22 -16.90
N THR A 37 -9.48 -5.69 -16.56
CA THR A 37 -8.88 -6.87 -17.18
C THR A 37 -9.32 -8.18 -16.52
N GLY A 38 -10.08 -8.10 -15.43
CA GLY A 38 -10.47 -9.23 -14.59
C GLY A 38 -9.41 -9.65 -13.56
N ALA A 39 -8.31 -8.89 -13.43
CA ALA A 39 -7.30 -9.16 -12.42
C ALA A 39 -7.86 -8.88 -11.01
N LEU A 40 -7.46 -9.72 -10.04
CA LEU A 40 -7.91 -9.65 -8.66
C LEU A 40 -6.76 -9.24 -7.73
N TYR A 41 -7.04 -8.27 -6.86
CA TYR A 41 -6.09 -7.74 -5.89
C TYR A 41 -6.66 -7.86 -4.47
N PRO A 42 -6.58 -9.05 -3.84
CA PRO A 42 -7.01 -9.25 -2.46
C PRO A 42 -6.09 -8.53 -1.48
N ALA A 43 -6.66 -7.93 -0.43
CA ALA A 43 -5.92 -7.30 0.66
C ALA A 43 -6.73 -7.31 1.97
N GLY A 44 -6.06 -7.57 3.08
CA GLY A 44 -6.58 -7.31 4.43
C GLY A 44 -6.35 -5.87 4.86
N CYS A 45 -6.87 -5.49 6.03
CA CYS A 45 -6.45 -4.25 6.67
C CYS A 45 -5.07 -4.45 7.30
N LEU A 46 -4.30 -3.36 7.38
CA LEU A 46 -3.04 -3.32 8.09
C LEU A 46 -3.16 -2.34 9.26
N GLY A 47 -3.08 -2.89 10.47
CA GLY A 47 -3.18 -2.12 11.70
C GLY A 47 -1.86 -1.41 12.04
N SER A 48 -1.98 -0.28 12.74
CA SER A 48 -0.88 0.48 13.33
C SER A 48 -1.08 0.62 14.83
N GLU A 49 0.00 0.63 15.62
CA GLU A 49 -0.05 0.85 17.07
C GLU A 49 -0.61 2.23 17.40
N THR A 50 -0.30 3.26 16.61
CA THR A 50 -0.82 4.62 16.81
C THR A 50 -2.27 4.81 16.34
N HIS A 51 -2.86 3.84 15.63
CA HIS A 51 -4.12 3.95 14.87
C HIS A 51 -4.12 4.99 13.75
N LEU A 52 -3.21 5.96 13.78
CA LEU A 52 -3.07 7.02 12.77
C LEU A 52 -2.59 6.49 11.42
N LEU A 53 -1.90 5.34 11.41
CA LEU A 53 -1.31 4.74 10.21
C LEU A 53 -2.04 3.48 9.78
N ASN A 54 -3.29 3.29 10.21
CA ASN A 54 -4.12 2.17 9.76
C ASN A 54 -4.41 2.29 8.26
N ILE A 55 -4.26 1.18 7.53
CA ILE A 55 -4.65 1.07 6.12
C ILE A 55 -5.86 0.14 6.06
N SER A 56 -6.98 0.64 5.53
CA SER A 56 -8.17 -0.18 5.33
C SER A 56 -7.95 -1.22 4.22
N SER A 57 -8.71 -2.31 4.24
CA SER A 57 -8.55 -3.38 3.23
C SER A 57 -8.84 -2.88 1.81
N GLU A 58 -9.77 -1.95 1.64
CA GLU A 58 -10.11 -1.34 0.35
C GLU A 58 -8.94 -0.51 -0.19
N LEU A 59 -8.35 0.35 0.65
CA LEU A 59 -7.17 1.15 0.29
C LEU A 59 -5.97 0.23 0.01
N ALA A 60 -5.78 -0.82 0.81
CA ALA A 60 -4.72 -1.78 0.59
C ALA A 60 -4.88 -2.53 -0.75
N ALA A 61 -6.10 -2.89 -1.13
CA ALA A 61 -6.41 -3.52 -2.41
C ALA A 61 -6.10 -2.59 -3.59
N LEU A 62 -6.46 -1.30 -3.49
CA LEU A 62 -6.10 -0.29 -4.50
C LEU A 62 -4.58 -0.10 -4.60
N VAL A 63 -3.85 -0.02 -3.47
CA VAL A 63 -2.39 0.09 -3.47
C VAL A 63 -1.75 -1.13 -4.15
N ARG A 64 -2.25 -2.34 -3.88
CA ARG A 64 -1.81 -3.56 -4.57
C ARG A 64 -2.08 -3.50 -6.07
N ALA A 65 -3.23 -2.99 -6.50
CA ALA A 65 -3.50 -2.84 -7.93
C ALA A 65 -2.55 -1.82 -8.59
N VAL A 66 -2.43 -0.63 -8.00
CA VAL A 66 -1.54 0.45 -8.46
C VAL A 66 -0.08 -0.01 -8.53
N HIS A 67 0.40 -0.75 -7.54
CA HIS A 67 1.78 -1.25 -7.56
C HIS A 67 2.00 -2.31 -8.64
N ALA A 68 0.94 -2.99 -9.10
CA ALA A 68 0.95 -3.83 -10.29
C ALA A 68 0.74 -3.04 -11.58
N ASP A 69 0.77 -1.71 -11.51
CA ASP A 69 0.50 -0.79 -12.60
C ASP A 69 -0.89 -1.00 -13.25
N ASP A 70 -1.83 -1.54 -12.48
CA ASP A 70 -3.23 -1.70 -12.85
C ASP A 70 -4.07 -0.68 -12.07
N VAL A 71 -4.38 0.43 -12.74
CA VAL A 71 -5.10 1.57 -12.15
C VAL A 71 -6.58 1.58 -12.53
N HIS A 72 -7.02 0.71 -13.44
CA HIS A 72 -8.39 0.72 -13.95
C HIS A 72 -9.26 -0.28 -13.19
N ILE A 73 -9.56 0.07 -11.95
CA ILE A 73 -10.39 -0.72 -11.04
C ILE A 73 -11.87 -0.42 -11.28
N GLU A 74 -12.67 -1.45 -11.56
CA GLU A 74 -14.11 -1.32 -11.82
C GLU A 74 -14.97 -1.64 -10.59
N ARG A 75 -14.42 -2.43 -9.66
CA ARG A 75 -15.16 -2.92 -8.51
C ARG A 75 -14.29 -3.19 -7.31
N ILE A 76 -14.82 -2.88 -6.14
CA ILE A 76 -14.29 -3.29 -4.85
C ILE A 76 -15.37 -4.14 -4.17
N LEU A 77 -14.98 -5.34 -3.75
CA LEU A 77 -15.79 -6.19 -2.89
C LEU A 77 -15.16 -6.24 -1.52
N THR A 78 -15.95 -6.10 -0.48
CA THR A 78 -15.48 -6.17 0.91
C THR A 78 -16.34 -7.11 1.72
N VAL A 79 -15.70 -7.98 2.48
CA VAL A 79 -16.34 -8.80 3.51
C VAL A 79 -15.99 -8.22 4.87
N VAL A 80 -16.99 -8.04 5.74
CA VAL A 80 -16.81 -7.59 7.13
C VAL A 80 -17.17 -8.68 8.12
N SER A 81 -16.47 -8.71 9.26
CA SER A 81 -16.72 -9.70 10.32
C SER A 81 -17.86 -9.32 11.26
N ASP A 82 -18.15 -8.03 11.44
CA ASP A 82 -19.34 -7.53 12.18
C ASP A 82 -20.30 -6.87 11.17
N ALA A 83 -21.49 -7.43 11.03
CA ALA A 83 -22.50 -6.92 10.11
C ALA A 83 -23.00 -5.50 10.47
N ARG A 84 -22.65 -5.00 11.66
CA ARG A 84 -22.96 -3.62 12.10
C ARG A 84 -21.84 -2.63 11.76
N THR A 85 -20.72 -3.09 11.19
CA THR A 85 -19.62 -2.20 10.81
C THR A 85 -20.12 -1.20 9.78
N PRO A 86 -20.14 0.11 10.10
CA PRO A 86 -20.63 1.10 9.16
C PRO A 86 -19.66 1.27 8.00
N VAL A 87 -20.19 1.55 6.81
CA VAL A 87 -19.34 1.94 5.68
C VAL A 87 -18.63 3.25 5.99
N SER A 88 -17.30 3.22 5.95
CA SER A 88 -16.49 4.41 6.22
C SER A 88 -16.63 5.44 5.09
N PRO A 89 -17.01 6.69 5.39
CA PRO A 89 -17.00 7.77 4.39
C PRO A 89 -15.61 8.02 3.80
N LEU A 90 -14.54 7.70 4.54
CA LEU A 90 -13.16 7.84 4.05
C LEU A 90 -12.85 6.81 2.95
N VAL A 91 -13.38 5.58 3.07
CA VAL A 91 -13.28 4.56 2.01
C VAL A 91 -14.00 5.04 0.77
N LEU A 92 -15.26 5.47 0.89
CA LEU A 92 -16.02 6.01 -0.26
C LEU A 92 -15.28 7.16 -0.93
N LYS A 93 -14.65 8.05 -0.15
CA LYS A 93 -13.86 9.18 -0.68
C LYS A 93 -12.65 8.70 -1.49
N ILE A 94 -11.92 7.70 -1.01
CA ILE A 94 -10.78 7.12 -1.73
C ILE A 94 -11.23 6.46 -3.03
N LEU A 95 -12.31 5.68 -3.00
CA LEU A 95 -12.84 5.00 -4.18
C LEU A 95 -13.32 6.01 -5.24
N ALA A 96 -14.08 7.02 -4.81
CA ALA A 96 -14.54 8.10 -5.68
C ALA A 96 -13.38 8.89 -6.30
N ASP A 97 -12.35 9.23 -5.49
CA ASP A 97 -11.14 9.92 -5.95
C ASP A 97 -10.33 9.07 -6.93
N HIS A 98 -10.16 7.78 -6.65
CA HIS A 98 -9.48 6.84 -7.55
C HIS A 98 -10.19 6.78 -8.90
N GLY A 99 -11.50 6.50 -8.90
CA GLY A 99 -12.28 6.36 -10.12
C GLY A 99 -12.40 7.66 -10.92
N THR A 100 -12.40 8.81 -10.24
CA THR A 100 -12.36 10.12 -10.90
C THR A 100 -11.03 10.32 -11.64
N ARG A 101 -9.90 10.04 -10.99
CA ARG A 101 -8.57 10.27 -11.57
C ARG A 101 -8.22 9.27 -12.67
N THR A 102 -8.73 8.06 -12.62
CA THR A 102 -8.51 7.02 -13.65
C THR A 102 -9.59 7.02 -14.72
N GLY A 103 -10.64 7.83 -14.58
CA GLY A 103 -11.79 7.83 -15.49
C GLY A 103 -12.62 6.54 -15.43
N THR A 104 -12.39 5.69 -14.43
CA THR A 104 -13.04 4.38 -14.28
C THR A 104 -14.01 4.41 -13.10
N PRO A 105 -15.33 4.36 -13.30
CA PRO A 105 -16.29 4.25 -12.20
C PRO A 105 -15.98 3.00 -11.36
N ILE A 106 -16.02 3.13 -10.03
CA ILE A 106 -15.78 2.01 -9.10
C ILE A 106 -17.09 1.65 -8.42
N SER A 107 -17.63 0.49 -8.73
CA SER A 107 -18.72 -0.12 -7.95
C SER A 107 -18.18 -0.63 -6.61
N TYR A 108 -19.00 -0.54 -5.56
CA TYR A 108 -18.58 -0.95 -4.22
C TYR A 108 -19.67 -1.73 -3.51
N THR A 109 -19.33 -2.96 -3.08
CA THR A 109 -20.22 -3.87 -2.37
C THR A 109 -19.59 -4.31 -1.07
N VAL A 110 -20.34 -4.22 0.03
CA VAL A 110 -19.95 -4.72 1.35
C VAL A 110 -20.91 -5.84 1.75
N CYS A 111 -20.35 -6.98 2.15
CA CYS A 111 -21.09 -8.14 2.61
C CYS A 111 -20.64 -8.59 4.01
N ASP A 112 -21.51 -9.31 4.73
CA ASP A 112 -21.11 -10.06 5.92
C ASP A 112 -20.42 -11.40 5.56
N LEU A 113 -20.01 -12.18 6.57
CA LEU A 113 -19.39 -13.49 6.40
C LEU A 113 -20.30 -14.55 5.76
N LEU A 114 -21.62 -14.33 5.74
CA LEU A 114 -22.60 -15.21 5.10
C LEU A 114 -22.89 -14.81 3.64
N GLY A 115 -22.30 -13.70 3.18
CA GLY A 115 -22.52 -13.14 1.85
C GLY A 115 -23.77 -12.26 1.74
N THR A 116 -24.40 -11.90 2.87
CA THR A 116 -25.51 -10.94 2.88
C THR A 116 -24.97 -9.56 2.52
N VAL A 117 -25.54 -8.92 1.51
CA VAL A 117 -25.17 -7.55 1.11
C VAL A 117 -25.65 -6.56 2.17
N LEU A 118 -24.72 -5.79 2.74
CA LEU A 118 -24.96 -4.77 3.75
C LEU A 118 -24.99 -3.37 3.15
N PHE A 119 -24.22 -3.15 2.08
CA PHE A 119 -24.13 -1.90 1.35
C PHE A 119 -23.75 -2.17 -0.10
N GLU A 120 -24.33 -1.41 -1.03
CA GLU A 120 -23.96 -1.46 -2.44
C GLU A 120 -24.15 -0.10 -3.10
N VAL A 121 -23.23 0.27 -3.97
CA VAL A 121 -23.36 1.42 -4.87
C VAL A 121 -22.71 1.08 -6.22
N ALA A 122 -23.37 1.45 -7.32
CA ALA A 122 -22.86 1.21 -8.67
C ALA A 122 -21.62 2.06 -8.98
N ASP A 123 -21.50 3.22 -8.36
CA ASP A 123 -20.38 4.14 -8.47
C ASP A 123 -20.14 4.85 -7.14
N ALA A 124 -18.96 4.67 -6.54
CA ALA A 124 -18.59 5.29 -5.28
C ALA A 124 -18.71 6.83 -5.27
N ARG A 125 -18.67 7.48 -6.44
CA ARG A 125 -18.88 8.94 -6.59
C ARG A 125 -20.31 9.36 -6.23
N GLU A 126 -21.29 8.48 -6.44
CA GLU A 126 -22.70 8.74 -6.14
C GLU A 126 -23.01 8.63 -4.64
N ALA A 127 -22.20 7.86 -3.90
CA ALA A 127 -22.37 7.69 -2.46
C ALA A 127 -21.99 8.95 -1.64
N LEU A 128 -21.32 9.92 -2.26
CA LEU A 128 -20.87 11.16 -1.63
C LEU A 128 -21.37 12.39 -2.40
N PRO A 129 -22.67 12.75 -2.31
CA PRO A 129 -23.28 13.80 -3.13
C PRO A 129 -22.65 15.21 -2.95
N PHE A 130 -21.95 15.43 -1.83
CA PHE A 130 -21.27 16.70 -1.53
C PHE A 130 -19.78 16.68 -1.87
N TYR A 131 -19.19 15.51 -2.17
CA TYR A 131 -17.79 15.40 -2.53
C TYR A 131 -17.62 15.52 -4.04
N LYS A 132 -17.23 16.71 -4.49
CA LYS A 132 -16.74 16.93 -5.85
C LYS A 132 -15.21 16.93 -5.79
N GLY A 133 -14.61 15.75 -5.94
CA GLY A 133 -13.17 15.65 -6.18
C GLY A 133 -12.76 16.49 -7.40
N PRO A 134 -11.48 16.85 -7.56
CA PRO A 134 -11.03 17.55 -8.75
C PRO A 134 -11.31 16.66 -9.96
N GLY A 135 -12.24 17.09 -10.81
CA GLY A 135 -12.84 16.28 -11.88
C GLY A 135 -11.93 16.08 -13.09
N MET A 136 -10.70 15.63 -12.89
CA MET A 136 -9.72 15.46 -13.96
C MET A 136 -9.19 14.03 -13.99
N VAL A 137 -9.43 13.37 -15.13
CA VAL A 137 -8.75 12.12 -15.50
C VAL A 137 -7.29 12.45 -15.83
N LEU A 138 -6.35 11.76 -15.20
CA LEU A 138 -4.92 12.02 -15.38
C LEU A 138 -4.39 11.33 -16.63
N LYS A 139 -3.59 12.05 -17.43
CA LYS A 139 -2.99 11.51 -18.65
C LYS A 139 -1.97 10.42 -18.34
N ALA A 140 -1.30 10.52 -17.19
CA ALA A 140 -0.33 9.54 -16.71
C ALA A 140 -0.89 8.11 -16.51
N PHE A 141 -2.21 7.93 -16.60
CA PHE A 141 -2.87 6.64 -16.43
C PHE A 141 -3.33 5.99 -17.75
N ALA A 142 -3.33 6.72 -18.87
CA ALA A 142 -3.91 6.25 -20.12
C ALA A 142 -3.19 5.01 -20.71
N ASP A 143 -1.87 4.93 -20.55
CA ASP A 143 -1.03 3.91 -21.20
C ASP A 143 -0.45 2.89 -20.21
N ARG A 144 -1.02 2.78 -19.01
CA ARG A 144 -0.54 1.83 -17.99
C ARG A 144 -0.99 0.42 -18.29
N ALA A 145 -0.09 -0.54 -18.06
CA ALA A 145 -0.34 -1.95 -18.33
C ALA A 145 0.05 -2.78 -17.12
N VAL A 146 -0.70 -3.85 -16.88
CA VAL A 146 -0.46 -4.74 -15.75
C VAL A 146 0.98 -5.29 -15.78
N GLN A 147 1.69 -5.11 -14.67
CA GLN A 147 3.04 -5.59 -14.45
C GLN A 147 3.14 -6.35 -13.12
N THR A 148 4.19 -7.15 -12.98
CA THR A 148 4.48 -7.78 -11.68
C THR A 148 4.89 -6.73 -10.64
N ARG A 149 4.48 -6.94 -9.39
CA ARG A 149 4.92 -6.16 -8.20
C ARG A 149 6.19 -6.71 -7.56
N ARG A 150 6.57 -7.90 -7.99
CA ARG A 150 7.59 -8.73 -7.35
C ARG A 150 8.49 -9.34 -8.39
N VAL A 151 9.78 -9.26 -8.14
CA VAL A 151 10.85 -9.81 -8.97
C VAL A 151 11.85 -10.54 -8.08
N ALA A 152 12.69 -11.38 -8.68
CA ALA A 152 13.75 -12.05 -7.95
C ALA A 152 15.01 -11.17 -7.96
N LEU A 153 15.74 -11.18 -6.86
CA LEU A 153 17.12 -10.69 -6.79
C LEU A 153 17.98 -11.51 -7.74
N ASP A 154 18.69 -10.86 -8.66
CA ASP A 154 19.65 -11.53 -9.52
C ASP A 154 20.97 -11.74 -8.77
N ARG A 155 21.16 -12.95 -8.24
CA ARG A 155 22.37 -13.34 -7.51
C ARG A 155 23.58 -13.59 -8.43
N THR A 156 23.38 -13.61 -9.75
CA THR A 156 24.47 -13.80 -10.73
C THR A 156 25.02 -12.48 -11.25
N SER A 157 24.27 -11.39 -11.06
CA SER A 157 24.69 -10.05 -11.42
C SER A 157 25.91 -9.59 -10.61
N ALA A 158 26.80 -8.85 -11.27
CA ALA A 158 27.88 -8.13 -10.60
C ALA A 158 27.39 -6.90 -9.82
N VAL A 159 26.13 -6.48 -10.02
CA VAL A 159 25.49 -5.36 -9.33
C VAL A 159 25.08 -5.81 -7.92
N SER A 160 25.45 -5.03 -6.89
CA SER A 160 25.13 -5.36 -5.50
C SER A 160 23.61 -5.43 -5.26
N PRO A 161 23.14 -6.17 -4.24
CA PRO A 161 21.73 -6.22 -3.90
C PRO A 161 21.10 -4.84 -3.65
N GLU A 162 21.83 -3.91 -3.05
CA GLU A 162 21.37 -2.54 -2.79
C GLU A 162 21.19 -1.74 -4.08
N LEU A 163 22.09 -1.89 -5.05
CA LEU A 163 21.95 -1.21 -6.34
C LEU A 163 20.85 -1.85 -7.21
N GLN A 164 20.62 -3.16 -7.10
CA GLN A 164 19.43 -3.79 -7.68
C GLN A 164 18.15 -3.26 -7.02
N LEU A 165 18.16 -3.10 -5.69
CA LEU A 165 17.06 -2.50 -4.94
C LEU A 165 16.78 -1.06 -5.39
N ARG A 166 17.82 -0.26 -5.64
CA ARG A 166 17.72 1.09 -6.22
C ARG A 166 17.04 1.08 -7.58
N THR A 167 17.44 0.19 -8.48
CA THR A 167 16.83 0.06 -9.81
C THR A 167 15.32 -0.17 -9.70
N TRP A 168 14.90 -1.06 -8.82
CA TRP A 168 13.47 -1.33 -8.63
C TRP A 168 12.74 -0.22 -7.87
N ALA A 169 13.41 0.50 -6.96
CA ALA A 169 12.83 1.68 -6.32
C ALA A 169 12.60 2.80 -7.34
N LEU A 170 13.51 3.00 -8.30
CA LEU A 170 13.35 3.93 -9.42
C LEU A 170 12.17 3.54 -10.32
N ALA A 171 12.08 2.26 -10.70
CA ALA A 171 10.91 1.76 -11.43
C ALA A 171 9.60 1.95 -10.63
N GLY A 172 9.68 1.91 -9.29
CA GLY A 172 8.57 2.23 -8.40
C GLY A 172 8.09 3.68 -8.52
N CYS A 173 8.95 4.63 -8.88
CA CYS A 173 8.53 6.02 -9.12
C CYS A 173 7.49 6.12 -10.24
N ASP A 174 7.61 5.29 -11.29
CA ASP A 174 6.68 5.31 -12.43
C ASP A 174 5.32 4.70 -12.06
N ARG A 175 5.26 3.92 -10.97
CA ARG A 175 4.06 3.28 -10.44
C ARG A 175 3.34 4.09 -9.37
N ASN A 176 3.73 5.35 -9.18
CA ASN A 176 3.01 6.21 -8.24
C ASN A 176 1.56 6.46 -8.70
N PHE A 177 0.69 6.82 -7.77
CA PHE A 177 -0.68 7.29 -8.04
C PHE A 177 -0.77 8.78 -7.64
N PRO A 178 -0.43 9.72 -8.53
CA PRO A 178 -0.27 11.12 -8.18
C PRO A 178 -1.60 11.86 -8.20
N THR A 179 -1.67 13.03 -7.56
CA THR A 179 -2.87 13.89 -7.59
C THR A 179 -2.96 14.79 -8.83
N ARG A 180 -1.89 14.86 -9.64
CA ARG A 180 -1.84 15.63 -10.89
C ARG A 180 -0.75 15.08 -11.82
N ASP A 181 -0.88 15.35 -13.10
CA ASP A 181 0.18 15.09 -14.07
C ASP A 181 1.46 15.89 -13.73
N GLY A 182 2.62 15.28 -14.01
CA GLY A 182 3.94 15.88 -13.73
C GLY A 182 4.22 16.11 -12.24
N ALA A 183 3.56 15.39 -11.34
CA ALA A 183 3.92 15.39 -9.93
C ALA A 183 5.26 14.67 -9.71
N SER A 184 6.01 15.09 -8.70
CA SER A 184 7.17 14.32 -8.24
C SER A 184 6.73 13.01 -7.60
N GLY A 185 7.52 11.95 -7.81
CA GLY A 185 7.25 10.63 -7.27
C GLY A 185 8.30 10.20 -6.24
N TYR A 186 7.83 9.54 -5.20
CA TYR A 186 8.63 8.63 -4.39
C TYR A 186 8.40 7.20 -4.88
N GLY A 187 9.50 6.45 -4.98
CA GLY A 187 9.52 5.04 -5.28
C GLY A 187 10.27 4.29 -4.20
N ALA A 188 9.84 3.07 -3.91
CA ALA A 188 10.48 2.22 -2.92
C ALA A 188 10.61 0.79 -3.45
N ALA A 189 11.56 0.08 -2.88
CA ALA A 189 11.70 -1.36 -3.07
C ALA A 189 12.09 -2.03 -1.76
N LEU A 190 11.73 -3.30 -1.58
CA LEU A 190 11.96 -4.07 -0.37
C LEU A 190 12.52 -5.43 -0.75
N LEU A 191 13.63 -5.84 -0.12
CA LEU A 191 14.27 -7.14 -0.34
C LEU A 191 14.03 -8.08 0.85
N THR A 192 13.59 -9.30 0.55
CA THR A 192 13.46 -10.39 1.52
C THR A 192 14.70 -11.29 1.55
N ALA A 193 14.92 -12.02 2.63
CA ALA A 193 16.01 -13.00 2.76
C ALA A 193 15.89 -14.13 1.72
N SER A 194 14.64 -14.51 1.40
CA SER A 194 14.28 -15.41 0.30
C SER A 194 14.64 -14.87 -1.09
N GLY A 195 15.09 -13.62 -1.22
CA GLY A 195 15.54 -13.03 -2.49
C GLY A 195 14.41 -12.46 -3.34
N ASN A 196 13.25 -12.13 -2.76
CA ASN A 196 12.18 -11.43 -3.47
C ASN A 196 12.34 -9.92 -3.29
N ILE A 197 12.20 -9.17 -4.39
CA ILE A 197 12.14 -7.72 -4.40
C ILE A 197 10.70 -7.28 -4.69
N TYR A 198 10.08 -6.60 -3.74
CA TYR A 198 8.79 -5.92 -3.89
C TYR A 198 9.04 -4.45 -4.21
N TYR A 199 8.30 -3.85 -5.14
CA TYR A 199 8.50 -2.44 -5.48
C TYR A 199 7.21 -1.75 -5.88
N GLY A 200 7.21 -0.42 -5.77
CA GLY A 200 6.05 0.42 -6.02
C GLY A 200 6.30 1.88 -5.67
N GLY A 201 5.25 2.70 -5.76
CA GLY A 201 5.32 4.15 -5.59
C GLY A 201 4.36 4.65 -4.52
N GLN A 202 4.37 5.96 -4.28
CA GLN A 202 3.37 6.56 -3.39
C GLN A 202 1.95 6.44 -3.98
N TYR A 203 0.95 6.18 -3.12
CA TYR A 203 -0.46 6.39 -3.41
C TYR A 203 -0.90 7.74 -2.83
N SER A 204 -1.02 8.76 -3.67
CA SER A 204 -1.38 10.11 -3.25
C SER A 204 -2.89 10.31 -3.30
N THR A 205 -3.39 11.17 -2.42
CA THR A 205 -4.79 11.57 -2.34
C THR A 205 -4.89 13.02 -1.87
N PHE A 206 -6.01 13.68 -2.15
CA PHE A 206 -6.32 15.01 -1.65
C PHE A 206 -6.62 15.02 -0.14
N GLU A 207 -6.94 13.88 0.46
CA GLU A 207 -6.99 13.73 1.91
C GLU A 207 -5.64 13.20 2.41
N HIS A 208 -4.73 14.08 2.80
CA HIS A 208 -3.35 13.71 3.13
C HIS A 208 -3.21 12.61 4.20
N ARG A 209 -4.22 12.42 5.07
CA ARG A 209 -4.25 11.34 6.06
C ARG A 209 -4.48 9.94 5.47
N LEU A 210 -4.96 9.84 4.23
CA LEU A 210 -5.26 8.59 3.53
C LEU A 210 -4.20 8.23 2.47
N GLY A 211 -3.13 9.04 2.37
CA GLY A 211 -2.02 8.74 1.48
C GLY A 211 -1.19 7.56 2.00
N VAL A 212 -0.76 6.69 1.09
CA VAL A 212 0.16 5.59 1.40
C VAL A 212 1.50 5.93 0.78
N HIS A 213 2.52 6.12 1.61
CA HIS A 213 3.86 6.42 1.11
C HIS A 213 4.50 5.18 0.49
N ALA A 214 5.50 5.37 -0.38
CA ALA A 214 6.09 4.28 -1.15
C ALA A 214 6.60 3.15 -0.24
N GLU A 215 7.29 3.51 0.85
CA GLU A 215 7.80 2.58 1.86
C GLU A 215 6.68 1.76 2.51
N MET A 216 5.56 2.41 2.85
CA MET A 216 4.39 1.76 3.44
C MET A 216 3.75 0.78 2.46
N GLY A 217 3.64 1.17 1.18
CA GLY A 217 3.00 0.36 0.15
C GLY A 217 3.79 -0.88 -0.23
N VAL A 218 5.13 -0.81 -0.31
CA VAL A 218 5.95 -2.01 -0.57
C VAL A 218 5.97 -2.96 0.62
N LEU A 219 5.99 -2.41 1.84
CA LEU A 219 5.90 -3.20 3.07
C LEU A 219 4.53 -3.89 3.20
N LEU A 220 3.46 -3.16 2.92
CA LEU A 220 2.10 -3.71 2.81
C LEU A 220 2.06 -4.87 1.80
N ASN A 221 2.62 -4.70 0.61
CA ASN A 221 2.60 -5.75 -0.41
C ASN A 221 3.34 -7.01 0.04
N ALA A 222 4.53 -6.86 0.62
CA ALA A 222 5.32 -7.98 1.11
C ALA A 222 4.57 -8.75 2.22
N LEU A 223 4.03 -8.02 3.20
CA LEU A 223 3.29 -8.60 4.33
C LEU A 223 1.99 -9.31 3.88
N MET A 224 1.27 -8.72 2.93
CA MET A 224 0.07 -9.32 2.33
C MET A 224 0.40 -10.58 1.51
N ASP A 225 1.62 -10.71 1.00
CA ASP A 225 2.09 -11.93 0.34
C ASP A 225 2.73 -12.92 1.34
N GLY A 226 2.66 -12.63 2.65
CA GLY A 226 3.19 -13.45 3.73
C GLY A 226 4.70 -13.33 3.96
N ALA A 227 5.39 -12.42 3.28
CA ALA A 227 6.83 -12.21 3.42
C ALA A 227 7.13 -11.34 4.64
N LYS A 228 7.66 -11.97 5.69
CA LYS A 228 8.08 -11.33 6.96
C LYS A 228 9.59 -11.36 7.16
N ASP A 229 10.34 -12.03 6.29
CA ASP A 229 11.81 -12.15 6.29
C ASP A 229 12.49 -10.94 5.62
N ILE A 230 12.10 -9.73 6.02
CA ILE A 230 12.49 -8.49 5.35
C ILE A 230 13.89 -8.07 5.78
N THR A 231 14.77 -7.79 4.81
CA THR A 231 16.20 -7.48 5.07
C THR A 231 16.59 -6.06 4.69
N HIS A 232 16.02 -5.50 3.62
CA HIS A 232 16.33 -4.15 3.16
C HIS A 232 15.06 -3.44 2.69
N LEU A 233 15.04 -2.11 2.86
CA LEU A 233 14.03 -1.23 2.29
C LEU A 233 14.72 -0.02 1.66
N GLY A 234 14.59 0.10 0.34
CA GLY A 234 15.11 1.16 -0.49
C GLY A 234 14.10 2.27 -0.73
N LEU A 235 14.54 3.53 -0.69
CA LEU A 235 13.73 4.72 -1.01
C LEU A 235 14.46 5.61 -2.01
N VAL A 236 13.73 6.11 -3.00
CA VAL A 236 14.21 7.11 -3.95
C VAL A 236 13.13 8.16 -4.23
N SER A 237 13.57 9.37 -4.61
CA SER A 237 12.69 10.47 -5.03
C SER A 237 13.14 11.09 -6.34
N THR A 238 12.21 11.36 -7.24
CA THR A 238 12.50 12.10 -8.49
C THR A 238 12.95 13.55 -8.24
N LYS A 239 12.80 14.06 -7.01
CA LYS A 239 13.25 15.40 -6.60
C LYS A 239 14.67 15.45 -6.03
N SER A 240 15.31 14.31 -5.83
CA SER A 240 16.61 14.22 -5.16
C SER A 240 17.64 13.54 -6.07
N PRO A 241 18.06 14.19 -7.18
CA PRO A 241 18.97 13.60 -8.16
C PRO A 241 20.39 13.41 -7.63
N ASP A 242 20.88 14.35 -6.83
CA ASP A 242 22.28 14.39 -6.41
C ASP A 242 22.50 13.89 -4.97
N THR A 243 21.45 13.89 -4.16
CA THR A 243 21.52 13.55 -2.73
C THR A 243 20.48 12.50 -2.36
N PRO A 244 20.79 11.59 -1.43
CA PRO A 244 19.80 10.67 -0.87
C PRO A 244 18.58 11.38 -0.28
N CYS A 245 17.37 10.91 -0.63
CA CYS A 245 16.15 11.41 0.00
C CYS A 245 15.90 10.74 1.37
N SER A 246 15.30 11.48 2.30
CA SER A 246 15.00 10.99 3.64
C SER A 246 13.54 10.54 3.77
N PRO A 247 13.26 9.41 4.47
CA PRO A 247 11.90 9.00 4.76
C PRO A 247 11.26 9.98 5.75
N CYS A 248 9.95 10.21 5.61
CA CYS A 248 9.23 11.08 6.54
C CYS A 248 8.99 10.38 7.90
N GLY A 249 8.62 11.15 8.93
CA GLY A 249 8.39 10.60 10.27
C GLY A 249 7.33 9.50 10.33
N CYS A 250 6.26 9.59 9.51
CA CYS A 250 5.23 8.58 9.44
C CYS A 250 5.76 7.25 8.88
N CYS A 251 6.58 7.29 7.83
CA CYS A 251 7.20 6.08 7.28
C CYS A 251 8.12 5.42 8.29
N ARG A 252 8.93 6.21 8.99
CA ARG A 252 9.84 5.70 10.02
C ARG A 252 9.06 5.01 11.14
N GLN A 253 8.00 5.66 11.63
CA GLN A 253 7.14 5.10 12.67
C GLN A 253 6.45 3.82 12.17
N PHE A 254 5.94 3.82 10.95
CA PHE A 254 5.27 2.66 10.35
C PHE A 254 6.20 1.44 10.21
N VAL A 255 7.38 1.63 9.61
CA VAL A 255 8.37 0.57 9.47
C VAL A 255 8.76 0.05 10.84
N GLY A 256 9.08 0.94 11.80
CA GLY A 256 9.45 0.52 13.15
C GLY A 256 8.36 -0.26 13.88
N GLU A 257 7.08 0.14 13.74
CA GLU A 257 5.95 -0.58 14.34
C GLU A 257 5.83 -2.00 13.79
N LEU A 258 5.87 -2.15 12.47
CA LEU A 258 5.71 -3.45 11.82
C LEU A 258 6.95 -4.34 12.00
N SER A 259 8.15 -3.74 12.00
CA SER A 259 9.41 -4.40 12.34
C SER A 259 9.32 -5.11 13.68
N ARG A 260 8.82 -4.41 14.71
CA ARG A 260 8.62 -5.00 16.05
C ARG A 260 7.49 -6.02 16.08
N ALA A 261 6.38 -5.74 15.38
CA ALA A 261 5.21 -6.60 15.40
C ALA A 261 5.45 -7.97 14.73
N PHE A 262 6.29 -7.99 13.69
CA PHE A 262 6.56 -9.19 12.89
C PHE A 262 8.01 -9.66 12.95
N ASP A 263 8.81 -9.12 13.88
CA ASP A 263 10.18 -9.53 14.18
C ASP A 263 11.14 -9.49 12.98
N PHE A 264 11.25 -8.32 12.35
CA PHE A 264 12.22 -8.05 11.29
C PHE A 264 12.90 -6.69 11.49
N SER A 265 14.14 -6.52 11.02
CA SER A 265 14.89 -5.26 11.11
C SER A 265 15.57 -4.98 9.77
N PRO A 266 14.97 -4.14 8.90
CA PRO A 266 15.51 -3.89 7.58
C PRO A 266 16.60 -2.83 7.60
N ALA A 267 17.64 -3.00 6.79
CA ALA A 267 18.52 -1.92 6.42
C ALA A 267 17.78 -0.91 5.53
N MET A 268 17.71 0.34 5.97
CA MET A 268 17.04 1.44 5.28
C MET A 268 18.03 2.09 4.30
N CYS A 269 17.93 1.73 3.01
CA CYS A 269 18.79 2.25 1.95
C CYS A 269 18.16 3.49 1.30
N LEU A 270 18.80 4.64 1.45
CA LEU A 270 18.31 5.93 0.96
C LEU A 270 19.12 6.34 -0.27
N PHE A 271 18.48 6.45 -1.43
CA PHE A 271 19.16 6.63 -2.71
C PHE A 271 18.97 8.04 -3.30
N ALA A 272 20.00 8.53 -3.98
CA ALA A 272 19.88 9.60 -4.95
C ALA A 272 19.31 9.04 -6.27
N SER A 273 18.45 9.80 -6.97
CA SER A 273 17.82 9.32 -8.21
C SER A 273 18.70 9.47 -9.45
N GLY A 274 19.61 10.44 -9.47
CA GLY A 274 20.44 10.76 -10.64
C GLY A 274 21.77 9.98 -10.69
N ASN A 275 22.19 9.37 -9.59
CA ASN A 275 23.44 8.62 -9.49
C ASN A 275 23.36 7.50 -8.43
N GLU A 276 24.41 6.70 -8.29
CA GLU A 276 24.46 5.55 -7.39
C GLU A 276 24.76 5.91 -5.92
N THR A 277 24.80 7.19 -5.55
CA THR A 277 25.04 7.62 -4.16
C THR A 277 23.88 7.20 -3.28
N TYR A 278 24.21 6.57 -2.14
CA TYR A 278 23.22 6.18 -1.14
C TYR A 278 23.81 6.14 0.26
N THR A 279 22.94 6.14 1.26
CA THR A 279 23.29 5.86 2.66
C THR A 279 22.43 4.73 3.20
N SER A 280 22.96 3.94 4.13
CA SER A 280 22.23 2.87 4.80
C SER A 280 22.16 3.13 6.29
N HIS A 281 20.98 2.93 6.89
CA HIS A 281 20.73 3.14 8.31
C HIS A 281 19.83 2.04 8.86
N THR A 282 19.82 1.81 10.17
CA THR A 282 18.75 1.05 10.82
C THR A 282 17.52 1.94 11.07
N ILE A 283 16.39 1.32 11.40
CA ILE A 283 15.18 2.10 11.72
C ILE A 283 15.35 2.86 13.06
N GLU A 284 16.11 2.31 13.99
CA GLU A 284 16.43 2.90 15.29
C GLU A 284 17.32 4.14 15.17
N GLU A 285 18.25 4.14 14.20
CA GLU A 285 19.07 5.32 13.87
C GLU A 285 18.22 6.46 13.28
N LEU A 286 17.25 6.11 12.43
CA LEU A 286 16.37 7.09 11.78
C LEU A 286 15.26 7.61 12.70
N LEU A 287 14.84 6.82 13.69
CA LEU A 287 13.79 7.18 14.64
C LEU A 287 14.21 6.80 16.07
N PRO A 288 15.14 7.56 16.67
CA PRO A 288 15.48 7.38 18.07
C PRO A 288 14.24 7.69 18.93
N ILE A 289 13.99 6.85 19.94
CA ILE A 289 12.85 7.00 20.87
C ILE A 289 11.50 6.88 20.14
N GLN A 290 11.30 5.74 19.45
CA GLN A 290 10.06 5.43 18.76
C GLN A 290 8.84 5.55 19.70
N TRP A 291 7.74 6.13 19.20
CA TRP A 291 6.47 6.13 19.93
C TRP A 291 5.95 4.70 20.08
N THR A 292 5.53 4.34 21.28
CA THR A 292 4.83 3.08 21.54
C THR A 292 3.61 3.36 22.40
N ASN A 293 2.51 2.63 22.19
CA ASN A 293 1.27 2.80 22.96
C ASN A 293 1.33 2.20 24.38
N LYS A 294 2.51 1.80 24.85
CA LYS A 294 2.67 1.30 26.21
C LYS A 294 2.73 2.46 27.18
N ASN A 295 1.78 2.49 28.13
CA ASN A 295 1.98 3.15 29.42
C ASN A 295 3.28 2.64 30.04
N ASP A 296 4.37 3.36 29.83
CA ASP A 296 5.65 3.16 30.50
C ASP A 296 5.56 3.72 31.94
N HIS A 297 4.96 2.92 32.81
CA HIS A 297 5.16 3.03 34.26
C HIS A 297 6.06 1.90 34.75
N ARG A 298 7.18 1.65 34.06
CA ARG A 298 8.30 0.86 34.60
C ARG A 298 9.64 1.48 34.20
N ARG A 299 9.90 2.67 34.74
CA ARG A 299 11.25 3.04 35.18
C ARG A 299 11.51 2.46 36.55
#